data_AF-A0A534NTM3-F1
#
_entry.id   AF-A0A534NTM3-F1
#
_cell.length_a   1.000
_cell.length_b   1.000
_cell.length_c   1.000
_cell.angle_alpha   90.00
_cell.angle_beta   90.00
_cell.angle_gamma   90.00
#
_symmetry.space_group_name_H-M   'P 1'
#
loop_
_entity.id
_entity.type
_entity.pdbx_description
1 polymer ?
#
loop_
_entity_poly.entity_id
_entity_poly.type
_entity_poly.pdbx_seq_one_letter_code
_entity_poly.pdbx_strand_id
1 'polypeptide(L)'
;MNKLAGEFKEFLLKQNALALAIGVIIGAALGRVVSGVVEDLIMPIVGLVLPGGDWRNAQVPLSGNNAIKYGDLVGRFIDFFIVALVVFFIVKMLLEKPPPPESTKSCPQCLETIPLLAKRCRACTSPVA
;
A
#
# COMPACT_ATOMS: atom_id res chain seq x y z
N MET A 1 -18.32 1.35 -34.26
CA MET A 1 -17.71 1.90 -33.02
C MET A 1 -18.31 1.37 -31.72
N ASN A 2 -19.61 1.04 -31.62
CA ASN A 2 -20.20 0.57 -30.35
C ASN A 2 -19.91 -0.90 -29.98
N LYS A 3 -19.50 -1.78 -30.91
CA LYS A 3 -19.17 -3.18 -30.60
C LYS A 3 -17.84 -3.33 -29.83
N LEU A 4 -16.80 -2.61 -30.26
CA LEU A 4 -15.48 -2.66 -29.61
C LEU A 4 -15.52 -2.15 -28.16
N ALA A 5 -16.25 -1.05 -27.91
CA ALA A 5 -16.38 -0.50 -26.55
C ALA A 5 -17.16 -1.45 -25.61
N GLY A 6 -18.14 -2.18 -26.15
CA GLY A 6 -18.87 -3.22 -25.42
C GLY A 6 -18.00 -4.43 -25.08
N GLU A 7 -17.27 -4.96 -26.06
CA GLU A 7 -16.35 -6.10 -25.88
C GLU A 7 -15.20 -5.76 -24.93
N PHE A 8 -14.67 -4.54 -24.99
CA PHE A 8 -13.63 -4.06 -24.08
C PHE A 8 -14.13 -3.91 -22.65
N LYS A 9 -15.37 -3.42 -22.45
CA LYS A 9 -16.01 -3.36 -21.13
C LYS A 9 -16.23 -4.76 -20.57
N GLU A 10 -16.71 -5.72 -21.36
CA GLU A 10 -16.89 -7.11 -20.92
C GLU A 10 -15.55 -7.78 -20.59
N PHE A 11 -14.50 -7.49 -21.33
CA PHE A 11 -13.14 -7.98 -21.02
C PHE A 11 -12.62 -7.43 -19.69
N LEU A 12 -12.75 -6.12 -19.44
CA LEU A 12 -12.32 -5.49 -18.19
C LEU A 12 -13.09 -6.00 -16.96
N LEU A 13 -14.38 -6.29 -17.13
CA LEU A 13 -15.24 -6.82 -16.06
C LEU A 13 -14.97 -8.30 -15.77
N LYS A 14 -14.68 -9.12 -16.79
CA LYS A 14 -14.37 -10.55 -16.60
C LYS A 14 -13.02 -10.80 -15.92
N GLN A 15 -12.03 -9.94 -16.16
CA GLN A 15 -10.66 -10.18 -15.70
C GLN A 15 -10.33 -9.60 -14.31
N ASN A 16 -11.28 -8.95 -13.62
CA ASN A 16 -11.03 -8.14 -12.41
C ASN A 16 -9.94 -7.06 -12.61
N ALA A 17 -9.57 -6.77 -13.86
CA ALA A 17 -8.48 -5.86 -14.22
C ALA A 17 -8.77 -4.41 -13.81
N LEU A 18 -10.05 -4.05 -13.77
CA LEU A 18 -10.48 -2.72 -13.32
C LEU A 18 -10.16 -2.50 -11.83
N ALA A 19 -10.41 -3.49 -10.96
CA ALA A 19 -10.10 -3.38 -9.53
C ALA A 19 -8.58 -3.30 -9.28
N LEU A 20 -7.80 -4.08 -10.03
CA LEU A 20 -6.34 -4.02 -9.99
C LEU A 20 -5.82 -2.65 -10.43
N ALA A 21 -6.32 -2.13 -11.56
CA ALA A 21 -5.91 -0.84 -12.11
C ALA A 21 -6.21 0.31 -11.13
N ILE A 22 -7.41 0.33 -10.54
CA ILE A 22 -7.80 1.31 -9.53
C ILE A 22 -6.89 1.20 -8.30
N GLY A 23 -6.62 -0.02 -7.82
CA GLY A 23 -5.74 -0.26 -6.68
C GLY A 23 -4.31 0.27 -6.91
N VAL A 24 -3.74 0.07 -8.09
CA VAL A 24 -2.40 0.57 -8.44
C VAL A 24 -2.38 2.10 -8.52
N ILE A 25 -3.39 2.72 -9.12
CA ILE A 25 -3.47 4.19 -9.24
C ILE A 25 -3.60 4.84 -7.85
N ILE A 26 -4.49 4.30 -7.01
CA ILE A 26 -4.69 4.80 -5.64
C ILE A 26 -3.41 4.59 -4.81
N GLY A 27 -2.78 3.42 -4.92
CA GLY A 27 -1.52 3.12 -4.23
C GLY A 27 -0.39 4.06 -4.63
N ALA A 28 -0.25 4.36 -5.92
CA ALA A 28 0.74 5.31 -6.41
C ALA A 28 0.47 6.74 -5.92
N ALA A 29 -0.80 7.17 -5.88
CA ALA A 29 -1.17 8.49 -5.37
C ALA A 29 -0.91 8.63 -3.87
N LEU A 30 -1.30 7.62 -3.06
CA LEU A 30 -1.02 7.56 -1.63
C LEU A 30 0.47 7.57 -1.34
N GLY A 31 1.27 6.84 -2.13
CA GLY A 31 2.73 6.87 -2.04
C GLY A 31 3.31 8.27 -2.16
N ARG A 32 2.81 9.10 -3.10
CA ARG A 32 3.27 10.49 -3.25
C ARG A 32 2.90 11.37 -2.06
N VAL A 33 1.69 11.21 -1.52
CA VAL A 33 1.26 11.97 -0.33
C VAL A 33 2.16 11.65 0.86
N VAL A 34 2.42 10.36 1.06
CA VAL A 34 3.35 9.88 2.09
C VAL A 34 4.76 10.43 1.90
N SER A 35 5.31 10.33 0.68
CA SER A 35 6.64 10.85 0.38
C SER A 35 6.74 12.35 0.66
N GLY A 36 5.74 13.13 0.23
CA GLY A 36 5.69 14.57 0.51
C GLY A 36 5.67 14.89 2.01
N VAL A 37 4.90 14.15 2.82
CA VAL A 37 4.92 14.34 4.27
C VAL A 37 6.30 14.07 4.87
N VAL A 38 7.02 13.05 4.39
CA VAL A 38 8.34 12.72 4.94
C VAL A 38 9.40 13.71 4.48
N GLU A 39 9.40 14.08 3.20
CA GLU A 39 10.32 15.06 2.61
C GLU A 39 10.11 16.47 3.20
N ASP A 40 8.86 16.90 3.39
CA ASP A 40 8.56 18.26 3.82
C ASP A 40 8.51 18.43 5.34
N LEU A 41 8.14 17.39 6.10
CA LEU A 41 7.97 17.49 7.56
C LEU A 41 9.08 16.79 8.34
N ILE A 42 9.47 15.58 7.94
CA ILE A 42 10.40 14.75 8.72
C ILE A 42 11.85 15.09 8.41
N MET A 43 12.21 15.24 7.14
CA MET A 43 13.58 15.53 6.73
C MET A 43 14.15 16.82 7.35
N PRO A 44 13.41 17.94 7.47
CA PRO A 44 13.90 19.13 8.17
C PRO A 44 14.17 18.87 9.66
N ILE A 45 13.34 18.08 10.33
CA ILE A 45 13.50 17.73 11.75
C ILE A 45 14.73 16.83 11.94
N VAL A 46 14.89 15.84 11.06
CA VAL A 46 16.06 14.94 11.07
C VAL A 46 17.34 15.72 10.75
N GLY A 47 17.28 16.67 9.82
CA GLY A 47 18.38 17.57 9.48
C GLY A 47 18.79 18.51 10.62
N LEU A 48 17.85 18.86 11.51
CA LEU A 48 18.14 19.63 12.73
C LEU A 48 18.92 18.80 13.77
N VAL A 49 18.67 17.49 13.84
CA VAL A 49 19.28 16.57 14.82
C VAL A 49 20.64 16.04 14.36
N LEU A 50 20.91 16.03 13.05
CA LEU A 50 22.20 15.66 12.45
C LEU A 50 22.98 16.92 12.03
N PRO A 51 23.71 17.59 12.95
CA PRO A 51 24.52 18.75 12.62
C PRO A 51 25.70 18.31 11.76
N GLY A 52 25.55 18.41 10.44
CA GLY A 52 26.62 18.13 9.48
C GLY A 52 26.14 17.52 8.18
N GLY A 53 25.21 18.17 7.47
CA GLY A 53 24.69 17.75 6.15
C GLY A 53 25.75 17.54 5.05
N ASP A 54 27.04 17.72 5.37
CA ASP A 54 28.18 17.48 4.50
C ASP A 54 28.35 15.99 4.12
N TRP A 55 27.91 15.05 4.94
CA TRP A 55 27.98 13.61 4.59
C TRP A 55 27.11 13.27 3.38
N ARG A 56 26.04 14.04 3.14
CA ARG A 56 25.12 13.82 2.03
C ARG A 56 25.62 14.44 0.72
N ASN A 57 26.47 15.45 0.83
CA ASN A 57 27.19 16.05 -0.31
C ASN A 57 28.52 15.34 -0.60
N ALA A 58 28.87 14.34 0.19
CA ALA A 58 30.11 13.61 0.04
C ALA A 58 30.16 12.91 -1.33
N GLN A 59 31.15 13.30 -2.12
CA GLN A 59 31.32 12.86 -3.49
C GLN A 59 32.78 12.47 -3.75
N VAL A 60 32.99 11.37 -4.46
CA VAL A 60 34.30 10.98 -4.97
C VAL A 60 34.35 11.42 -6.44
N PRO A 61 35.16 12.42 -6.80
CA PRO A 61 35.34 12.78 -8.21
C PRO A 61 36.08 11.64 -8.92
N LEU A 62 35.50 11.15 -10.00
CA LEU A 62 36.19 10.31 -10.97
C LEU A 62 36.76 11.23 -12.05
N SER A 63 37.95 10.92 -12.56
CA SER A 63 38.65 11.72 -13.58
C SER A 63 37.70 12.22 -14.67
N GLY A 64 37.55 13.55 -14.79
CA GLY A 64 36.59 14.21 -15.68
C GLY A 64 35.49 14.99 -14.93
N ASN A 65 34.30 15.11 -15.53
CA ASN A 65 33.15 15.83 -14.98
C ASN A 65 32.15 14.92 -14.21
N ASN A 66 32.56 13.69 -13.90
CA ASN A 66 31.71 12.68 -13.26
C ASN A 66 32.15 12.50 -11.80
N ALA A 67 31.24 12.69 -10.85
CA ALA A 67 31.49 12.45 -9.43
C ALA A 67 30.49 11.42 -8.88
N ILE A 68 30.97 10.41 -8.17
CA ILE A 68 30.13 9.47 -7.44
C ILE A 68 29.71 10.15 -6.14
N LYS A 69 28.46 10.60 -6.09
CA LYS A 69 27.83 11.17 -4.88
C LYS A 69 27.35 10.05 -3.97
N TYR A 70 28.28 9.40 -3.28
CA TYR A 70 27.94 8.31 -2.34
C TYR A 70 27.14 8.83 -1.14
N GLY A 71 27.33 10.10 -0.76
CA GLY A 71 26.55 10.76 0.28
C GLY A 71 25.06 10.82 -0.04
N ASP A 72 24.70 11.21 -1.26
CA ASP A 72 23.30 11.28 -1.69
C ASP A 72 22.67 9.90 -1.75
N LEU A 73 23.43 8.90 -2.23
CA LEU A 73 22.96 7.53 -2.30
C LEU A 73 22.62 6.97 -0.91
N VAL A 74 23.52 7.09 0.05
CA VAL A 74 23.29 6.66 1.45
C VAL A 74 22.12 7.44 2.06
N GLY A 75 22.03 8.73 1.74
CA GLY A 75 20.92 9.58 2.15
C GLY A 75 19.57 9.03 1.70
N ARG A 76 19.43 8.64 0.43
CA ARG A 76 18.17 8.07 -0.09
C ARG A 76 17.79 6.74 0.55
N PHE A 77 18.76 5.92 0.93
CA PHE A 77 18.48 4.70 1.70
C PHE A 77 17.94 5.00 3.09
N ILE A 78 18.52 6.00 3.78
CA ILE A 78 18.05 6.43 5.10
C ILE A 78 16.63 7.00 4.99
N ASP A 79 16.37 7.85 3.99
CA ASP A 79 15.04 8.42 3.76
C ASP A 79 14.01 7.33 3.50
N PHE A 80 14.31 6.36 2.64
CA PHE A 80 13.42 5.22 2.39
C PHE A 80 13.05 4.49 3.69
N PHE A 81 14.03 4.29 4.57
CA PHE A 81 13.81 3.61 5.84
C PHE A 81 12.94 4.44 6.80
N ILE A 82 13.18 5.76 6.86
CA ILE A 82 12.38 6.69 7.65
C ILE A 82 10.94 6.76 7.12
N VAL A 83 10.76 6.89 5.80
CA VAL A 83 9.43 6.87 5.16
C VAL A 83 8.69 5.57 5.51
N ALA A 84 9.33 4.42 5.31
CA ALA A 84 8.70 3.12 5.57
C ALA A 84 8.27 2.98 7.04
N LEU A 85 9.10 3.45 7.98
CA LEU A 85 8.79 3.42 9.40
C LEU A 85 7.63 4.35 9.76
N VAL A 86 7.63 5.58 9.23
CA VAL A 86 6.56 6.56 9.47
C VAL A 86 5.23 6.06 8.89
N VAL A 87 5.22 5.52 7.67
CA VAL A 87 4.03 4.91 7.05
C VAL A 87 3.52 3.76 7.90
N PHE A 88 4.42 2.87 8.34
CA PHE A 88 4.05 1.75 9.19
C PHE A 88 3.36 2.23 10.47
N PHE A 89 3.89 3.26 11.13
CA PHE A 89 3.27 3.83 12.33
C PHE A 89 1.92 4.49 12.03
N ILE A 90 1.81 5.28 10.96
CA ILE A 90 0.56 5.93 10.55
C ILE A 90 -0.51 4.88 10.24
N VAL A 91 -0.18 3.86 9.44
CA VAL A 91 -1.10 2.79 9.08
C VAL A 91 -1.48 1.97 10.31
N LYS A 92 -0.55 1.65 11.19
CA LYS A 92 -0.83 0.92 12.44
C LYS A 92 -1.74 1.72 13.38
N MET A 93 -1.57 3.03 13.45
CA MET A 93 -2.36 3.91 14.31
C MET A 93 -3.76 4.20 13.74
N LEU A 94 -3.89 4.27 12.41
CA LEU A 94 -5.17 4.49 11.72
C LEU A 94 -5.97 3.20 11.51
N LEU A 95 -5.30 2.07 11.27
CA LEU A 95 -5.91 0.74 11.12
C LEU A 95 -5.69 -0.07 12.39
N GLU A 96 -6.26 0.39 13.50
CA GLU A 96 -6.38 -0.41 14.72
C GLU A 96 -7.35 -1.57 14.44
N LYS A 97 -6.77 -2.75 14.14
CA LYS A 97 -7.39 -4.05 13.89
C LYS A 97 -8.31 -4.05 12.65
N PRO A 98 -7.95 -4.72 11.53
CA PRO A 98 -8.97 -5.07 10.55
C PRO A 98 -10.02 -5.89 11.31
N PRO A 99 -11.30 -5.49 11.32
CA PRO A 99 -12.32 -6.38 11.84
C PRO A 99 -12.12 -7.70 11.08
N PRO A 100 -12.02 -8.85 11.78
CA PRO A 100 -12.13 -10.11 11.08
C PRO A 100 -13.39 -10.01 10.21
N PRO A 101 -13.43 -10.56 8.99
CA PRO A 101 -14.66 -10.51 8.21
C PRO A 101 -15.77 -11.22 8.99
N GLU A 102 -16.51 -10.45 9.80
CA GLU A 102 -17.57 -10.89 10.72
C GLU A 102 -18.84 -11.27 9.97
N SER A 103 -18.76 -11.57 8.67
CA SER A 103 -19.95 -11.89 7.90
C SER A 103 -20.30 -13.37 7.92
N THR A 104 -19.51 -14.25 8.54
CA THR A 104 -19.70 -15.70 8.39
C THR A 104 -19.75 -16.49 9.71
N LYS A 105 -20.81 -17.30 9.86
CA LYS A 105 -20.97 -18.34 10.88
C LYS A 105 -20.69 -19.69 10.23
N SER A 106 -20.10 -20.65 10.94
CA SER A 106 -19.96 -22.02 10.43
C SER A 106 -21.27 -22.79 10.67
N CYS A 107 -21.76 -23.47 9.65
CA CYS A 107 -22.93 -24.33 9.80
C CYS A 107 -22.57 -25.52 10.72
N PRO A 108 -23.31 -25.78 11.81
CA PRO A 108 -22.98 -26.87 12.75
C PRO A 108 -23.12 -28.26 12.14
N GLN A 109 -23.87 -28.41 11.05
CA GLN A 109 -24.17 -29.71 10.44
C GLN A 109 -23.18 -30.09 9.33
N CYS A 110 -22.77 -29.12 8.52
CA CYS A 110 -21.92 -29.35 7.35
C CYS A 110 -20.63 -28.52 7.35
N LEU A 111 -20.34 -27.79 8.43
CA LEU A 111 -19.12 -27.01 8.68
C LEU A 111 -18.79 -25.93 7.64
N GLU A 112 -19.71 -25.68 6.72
CA GLU A 112 -19.52 -24.69 5.66
C GLU A 112 -19.74 -23.26 6.17
N THR A 113 -18.93 -22.35 5.64
CA THR A 113 -18.91 -20.94 6.00
C THR A 113 -20.11 -20.23 5.38
N ILE A 114 -21.13 -19.95 6.19
CA ILE A 114 -22.40 -19.33 5.76
C ILE A 114 -22.52 -17.90 6.28
N PRO A 115 -23.24 -17.01 5.59
CA PRO A 115 -23.41 -15.65 6.08
C PRO A 115 -24.23 -15.60 7.37
N LEU A 116 -23.94 -14.67 8.29
CA LEU A 116 -24.56 -14.60 9.63
C LEU A 116 -26.11 -14.61 9.63
N LEU A 117 -26.72 -14.03 8.59
CA LEU A 117 -28.18 -13.93 8.44
C LEU A 117 -28.84 -15.12 7.72
N ALA A 118 -28.06 -16.13 7.30
CA ALA A 118 -28.61 -17.31 6.64
C ALA A 118 -29.47 -18.12 7.62
N LYS A 119 -30.77 -18.22 7.33
CA LYS A 119 -31.72 -19.09 8.06
C LYS A 119 -31.65 -20.56 7.62
N ARG A 120 -31.03 -20.83 6.47
CA ARG A 120 -30.78 -22.16 5.93
C ARG A 120 -29.42 -22.22 5.27
N CYS A 121 -28.70 -23.31 5.49
CA CYS A 121 -27.43 -23.55 4.82
C CYS A 121 -27.66 -23.88 3.34
N ARG A 122 -26.86 -23.29 2.44
CA ARG A 122 -26.98 -23.51 0.99
C ARG A 122 -26.53 -24.91 0.56
N ALA A 123 -25.56 -25.50 1.25
CA ALA A 123 -25.01 -26.81 0.87
C ALA A 123 -25.80 -27.97 1.46
N CYS A 124 -26.08 -27.94 2.77
CA CYS A 124 -26.78 -29.02 3.44
C CYS A 124 -28.27 -28.78 3.66
N THR A 125 -28.82 -27.61 3.27
CA THR A 125 -30.24 -27.23 3.40
C THR A 125 -30.82 -27.27 4.82
N SER A 126 -29.99 -27.55 5.82
CA SER A 126 -30.39 -27.54 7.22
C SER A 126 -30.81 -26.13 7.64
N PRO A 127 -31.86 -26.00 8.46
CA PRO A 127 -32.17 -24.74 9.11
C PRO A 127 -31.03 -24.39 10.07
N VAL A 128 -30.46 -23.19 9.93
CA VAL A 128 -29.41 -22.68 10.82
C VAL A 128 -29.94 -21.38 11.40
N ALA A 129 -30.14 -21.33 12.72
CA ALA A 129 -30.54 -20.13 13.43
C ALA A 129 -29.38 -19.12 13.48
#